data_AF-A0A8B6DP94-F1
#
_entry.id   AF-A0A8B6DP94-F1
#
_cell.length_a   1.000
_cell.length_b   1.000
_cell.length_c   1.000
_cell.angle_alpha   90.00
_cell.angle_beta   90.00
_cell.angle_gamma   90.00
#
_symmetry.space_group_name_H-M   'P 1'
#
loop_
_entity.id
_entity.type
_entity.pdbx_description
1 polymer ?
#
loop_
_entity_poly.entity_id
_entity_poly.type
_entity_poly.pdbx_seq_one_letter_code
_entity_poly.pdbx_strand_id
1 'polypeptide(L)'
;IPKGFPYFCVDFGNEGGFAHVIEDEQTFPYYFGREILGGMLDAEPQLWRKPTKENFDDQRKKVLQFAEKWKPYDWTQKLCKDDDDS
;
A
#
# COMPACT_ATOMS: atom_id res chain seq x y z
N ILE A 1 -4.86 -10.87 -16.68
CA ILE A 1 -3.68 -11.72 -16.40
C ILE A 1 -4.16 -13.14 -16.13
N PRO A 2 -3.55 -14.18 -16.72
CA PRO A 2 -3.95 -15.57 -16.49
C PRO A 2 -3.81 -15.95 -15.01
N LYS A 3 -4.73 -16.77 -14.50
CA LYS A 3 -4.68 -17.22 -13.10
C LYS A 3 -3.42 -18.05 -12.87
N GLY A 4 -2.70 -17.78 -11.78
CA GLY A 4 -1.54 -18.57 -11.34
C GLY A 4 -0.17 -18.03 -11.76
N PHE A 5 -0.08 -16.89 -12.47
CA PHE A 5 1.20 -16.25 -12.80
C PHE A 5 1.47 -15.06 -11.87
N PRO A 6 2.72 -14.84 -11.45
CA PRO A 6 3.10 -13.63 -10.71
C PRO A 6 2.99 -12.40 -11.63
N TYR A 7 2.55 -11.28 -11.06
CA TYR A 7 2.43 -10.02 -11.79
C TYR A 7 2.60 -8.82 -10.87
N PHE A 8 3.03 -7.71 -11.45
CA PHE A 8 3.03 -6.40 -10.84
C PHE A 8 1.90 -5.57 -11.45
N CYS A 9 1.08 -4.91 -10.62
CA CYS A 9 0.06 -3.98 -11.10
C CYS A 9 0.15 -2.63 -10.39
N VAL A 10 -0.31 -1.59 -11.08
CA VAL A 10 -0.44 -0.22 -10.59
C VAL A 10 -1.76 0.34 -11.07
N ASP A 11 -2.49 1.03 -10.20
CA ASP A 11 -3.74 1.71 -10.50
C ASP A 11 -3.62 3.20 -10.18
N PHE A 12 -4.22 4.05 -11.03
CA PHE A 12 -4.23 5.50 -10.86
C PHE A 12 -5.64 5.97 -10.50
N GLY A 13 -5.93 6.01 -9.20
CA GLY A 13 -7.25 6.38 -8.70
C GLY A 13 -8.32 5.37 -9.14
N ASN A 14 -9.34 5.83 -9.85
CA ASN A 14 -10.49 5.02 -10.26
C ASN A 14 -10.50 4.66 -11.75
N GLU A 15 -9.52 5.15 -12.53
CA GLU A 15 -9.49 4.99 -13.99
C GLU A 15 -8.74 3.71 -14.43
N GLY A 16 -8.35 2.88 -13.46
CA GLY A 16 -7.53 1.69 -13.66
C GLY A 16 -6.05 2.00 -13.82
N GLY A 17 -5.28 1.05 -14.31
CA GLY A 17 -3.88 1.25 -14.61
C GLY A 17 -3.25 0.09 -15.37
N PHE A 18 -2.01 -0.26 -15.05
CA PHE A 18 -1.22 -1.21 -15.80
C PHE A 18 -0.94 -2.46 -15.00
N ALA A 19 -0.80 -3.58 -15.70
CA ALA A 19 -0.35 -4.82 -15.10
C ALA A 19 0.68 -5.49 -16.01
N HIS A 20 1.77 -5.96 -15.42
CA HIS A 20 2.89 -6.60 -16.07
C HIS A 20 3.09 -7.99 -15.47
N VAL A 21 3.09 -9.02 -16.32
CA VAL A 21 3.37 -10.40 -15.91
C VAL A 21 4.86 -10.52 -15.61
N ILE A 22 5.21 -11.09 -14.47
CA ILE A 22 6.60 -11.31 -14.07
C ILE A 22 7.01 -12.70 -14.61
N GLU A 23 8.00 -12.74 -15.49
CA GLU A 23 8.48 -13.99 -16.08
C GLU A 23 9.55 -14.67 -15.21
N ASP A 24 10.47 -13.88 -14.65
CA ASP A 24 11.53 -14.35 -13.76
C ASP A 24 11.52 -13.55 -12.45
N GLU A 25 10.99 -14.18 -11.40
CA GLU A 25 10.90 -13.60 -10.05
C GLU A 25 12.27 -13.29 -9.44
N GLN A 26 13.35 -13.96 -9.85
CA GLN A 26 14.69 -13.72 -9.27
C GLN A 26 15.28 -12.40 -9.76
N THR A 27 14.92 -11.98 -10.97
CA THR A 27 15.41 -10.73 -11.57
C THR A 27 14.51 -9.54 -11.25
N PHE A 28 13.25 -9.79 -10.88
CA PHE A 28 12.29 -8.74 -10.58
C PHE A 28 12.47 -8.23 -9.13
N PRO A 29 12.88 -6.96 -8.93
CA PRO A 29 13.12 -6.45 -7.59
C PRO A 29 11.80 -6.30 -6.81
N TYR A 30 11.73 -6.88 -5.62
CA TYR A 30 10.56 -6.78 -4.74
C TYR A 30 10.18 -5.33 -4.36
N TYR A 31 11.11 -4.38 -4.51
CA TYR A 31 10.93 -2.96 -4.23
C TYR A 31 10.68 -2.11 -5.49
N PHE A 32 10.45 -2.72 -6.67
CA PHE A 32 10.28 -2.02 -7.94
C PHE A 32 9.35 -0.81 -7.85
N GLY A 33 8.11 -1.01 -7.35
CA GLY A 33 7.15 0.10 -7.22
C GLY A 33 7.62 1.22 -6.30
N ARG A 34 8.35 0.90 -5.21
CA ARG A 34 8.90 1.91 -4.30
C ARG A 34 10.05 2.68 -4.91
N GLU A 35 10.87 2.05 -5.74
CA GLU A 35 11.97 2.71 -6.46
C GLU A 35 11.42 3.71 -7.49
N ILE A 36 10.38 3.33 -8.24
CA ILE A 36 9.72 4.23 -9.18
C ILE A 36 9.10 5.44 -8.46
N LEU A 37 8.33 5.21 -7.38
CA LEU A 37 7.74 6.29 -6.59
C LEU A 37 8.81 7.17 -5.93
N GLY A 38 9.87 6.57 -5.42
CA GLY A 38 10.99 7.29 -4.81
C GLY A 38 11.71 8.19 -5.80
N GLY A 39 11.98 7.69 -7.02
CA GLY A 39 12.55 8.50 -8.10
C GLY A 39 11.64 9.63 -8.55
N MET A 40 10.31 9.42 -8.60
CA MET A 40 9.34 10.47 -8.93
C MET A 40 9.24 11.57 -7.87
N LEU A 41 9.44 11.22 -6.60
CA LEU A 41 9.37 12.14 -5.45
C LEU A 41 10.73 12.74 -5.07
N ASP A 42 11.80 12.43 -5.80
CA ASP A 42 13.19 12.75 -5.46
C ASP A 42 13.56 12.37 -4.01
N ALA A 43 13.06 11.21 -3.58
CA ALA A 43 13.23 10.70 -2.23
C ALA A 43 14.54 9.91 -2.10
N GLU A 44 15.11 9.83 -0.89
CA GLU A 44 16.39 9.15 -0.69
C GLU A 44 16.26 7.61 -0.82
N PRO A 45 17.14 6.93 -1.58
CA PRO A 45 17.06 5.47 -1.82
C PRO A 45 17.06 4.58 -0.58
N GLN A 46 17.55 5.08 0.55
CA GLN A 46 17.50 4.37 1.83
C GLN A 46 16.06 4.04 2.25
N LEU A 47 15.08 4.85 1.86
CA LEU A 47 13.67 4.67 2.22
C LEU A 47 13.05 3.39 1.63
N TRP A 48 13.56 2.89 0.51
CA TRP A 48 13.04 1.66 -0.12
C TRP A 48 14.03 0.51 -0.21
N ARG A 49 15.35 0.77 -0.26
CA ARG A 49 16.37 -0.29 -0.31
C ARG A 49 16.71 -0.85 1.07
N LYS A 50 16.67 -0.01 2.12
CA LYS A 50 16.98 -0.40 3.51
C LYS A 50 16.13 0.43 4.48
N PRO A 51 14.81 0.21 4.54
CA PRO A 51 13.96 0.98 5.43
C PRO A 51 14.40 0.80 6.89
N THR A 52 14.75 1.91 7.54
CA THR A 52 15.07 1.92 8.96
C THR A 52 13.83 1.51 9.75
N LYS A 53 14.00 0.57 10.70
CA LYS A 53 12.92 0.20 11.61
C LYS A 53 12.63 1.38 12.53
N GLU A 54 11.44 1.94 12.41
CA GLU A 54 10.95 2.94 13.36
C GLU A 54 10.62 2.31 14.72
N ASN A 55 10.66 3.13 15.77
CA ASN A 55 10.22 2.70 17.10
C ASN A 55 8.71 2.39 17.08
N PHE A 56 8.31 1.35 17.80
CA PHE A 56 6.93 0.91 17.91
C PHE A 56 5.99 2.02 18.41
N ASP A 57 6.43 2.84 19.36
CA ASP A 57 5.63 3.94 19.90
C ASP A 57 5.32 5.01 18.84
N ASP A 58 6.28 5.29 17.95
CA ASP A 58 6.10 6.28 16.88
C ASP A 58 5.20 5.73 15.76
N GLN A 59 5.34 4.43 15.45
CA GLN A 59 4.40 3.74 14.57
C GLN A 59 2.97 3.80 15.11
N ARG A 60 2.78 3.54 16.42
CA ARG A 60 1.47 3.61 17.07
C ARG A 60 0.85 4.99 16.98
N LYS A 61 1.63 6.06 17.19
CA LYS A 61 1.15 7.45 17.04
C LYS A 61 0.70 7.73 15.62
N LYS A 62 1.47 7.31 14.60
CA LYS A 62 1.11 7.49 13.18
C LYS A 62 -0.20 6.77 12.84
N VAL A 63 -0.39 5.55 13.35
CA VAL A 63 -1.63 4.78 13.17
C VAL A 63 -2.82 5.53 13.78
N LEU A 64 -2.71 6.05 15.00
CA LEU A 64 -3.80 6.80 15.64
C LEU A 64 -4.16 8.08 14.88
N GLN A 65 -3.15 8.82 14.40
CA GLN A 65 -3.37 10.02 13.59
C GLN A 65 -4.05 9.70 12.25
N PHE A 66 -3.64 8.62 11.60
CA PHE A 66 -4.27 8.18 10.35
C PHE A 66 -5.72 7.74 10.59
N ALA A 67 -5.95 6.96 11.65
CA ALA A 67 -7.29 6.50 12.02
C ALA A 67 -8.26 7.67 12.23
N GLU A 68 -7.82 8.73 12.92
CA GLU A 68 -8.63 9.93 13.11
C GLU A 68 -8.97 10.65 11.79
N LYS A 69 -8.01 10.76 10.88
CA LYS A 69 -8.23 11.34 9.54
C LYS A 69 -9.14 10.48 8.66
N TRP A 70 -9.11 9.16 8.83
CA TRP A 70 -9.89 8.21 8.03
C TRP A 70 -11.34 8.08 8.48
N LYS A 71 -11.65 8.37 9.77
CA LYS A 71 -13.01 8.30 10.35
C LYS A 71 -14.16 8.76 9.43
N PRO A 72 -14.12 9.94 8.78
CA PRO A 72 -15.24 10.40 7.93
C PRO A 72 -15.47 9.59 6.65
N TYR A 73 -14.48 8.81 6.20
CA TYR A 73 -14.53 7.99 4.98
C TYR A 73 -14.72 6.49 5.27
N ASP A 74 -14.77 6.12 6.54
CA ASP A 74 -14.83 4.73 6.98
C ASP A 74 -16.26 4.18 6.87
N TRP A 75 -16.54 3.50 5.75
CA TRP A 75 -17.82 2.85 5.50
C TRP A 75 -18.06 1.61 6.38
N THR A 76 -17.01 1.01 6.96
CA THR A 76 -17.13 -0.21 7.77
C THR A 76 -17.82 0.02 9.11
N GLN A 77 -17.81 1.26 9.62
CA GLN A 77 -18.52 1.63 10.86
C GLN A 77 -20.03 1.47 10.78
N LYS A 78 -20.59 1.48 9.58
CA LYS A 78 -22.04 1.28 9.37
C LYS A 78 -22.42 -0.20 9.48
N LEU A 79 -21.53 -1.12 9.11
CA LEU A 79 -21.82 -2.55 9.12
C LEU A 79 -21.95 -3.12 10.54
N CYS A 80 -21.25 -2.56 11.53
CA CYS A 80 -21.33 -3.05 12.92
C CYS A 80 -22.57 -2.54 13.69
N LYS A 81 -23.36 -1.61 13.15
CA LYS A 81 -24.55 -1.07 13.82
C LYS A 81 -25.82 -1.86 13.53
N ASP A 82 -25.84 -2.63 12.46
CA ASP A 82 -27.03 -3.37 12.03
C ASP A 82 -27.24 -4.68 12.81
N ASP A 83 -26.28 -5.09 13.66
CA ASP A 83 -26.37 -6.30 14.50
C ASP A 83 -27.00 -6.06 15.90
N ASP A 84 -27.32 -4.81 16.26
CA ASP A 84 -27.85 -4.44 17.59
C ASP A 84 -29.35 -4.04 17.58
N ASP A 85 -30.02 -4.15 16.41
CA ASP A 85 -31.43 -3.76 16.21
C ASP A 85 -32.34 -4.96 15.83
N SER A 86 -32.03 -6.16 16.33
CA SER A 86 -32.85 -7.39 16.22
C SER A 86 -33.14 -8.04 17.57
#